data_AF-A0A1X7S165-F1
#
_entry.id   AF-A0A1X7S165-F1
#
_cell.length_a   1.000
_cell.length_b   1.000
_cell.length_c   1.000
_cell.angle_alpha   90.00
_cell.angle_beta   90.00
_cell.angle_gamma   90.00
#
_symmetry.space_group_name_H-M   'P 1'
#
loop_
_entity.id
_entity.type
_entity.pdbx_description
1 polymer ?
#
loop_
_entity_poly.entity_id
_entity_poly.type
_entity_poly.pdbx_seq_one_letter_code
_entity_poly.pdbx_strand_id
1 'polypeptide(L)'
;MAAIDPRVAQVLDSRRTEHDSDDEDALIAELEEDDDGAFSALREKRLEQLHAEVSRAKLMKETLHGTYMEIKDERQLMDITTSTKLCVVHFMKPDFNRCRIMDEKLKVLAEKHFDTRFVNINVENAPFLVVKLNVKVLPCVLTFKDGVSSDRIIGFEGIGWKPDSFTTSELEARLLASGVLLRPKMTDDDDRRARARKQVEDVDENDDDWD
;
A
#
# COMPACT_ATOMS: atom_id res chain seq x y z
N MET A 1 0.42 -22.02 -10.68
CA MET A 1 -0.79 -22.82 -10.94
C MET A 1 -1.16 -23.50 -9.64
N ALA A 2 -2.35 -23.23 -9.07
CA ALA A 2 -2.77 -23.85 -7.83
C ALA A 2 -3.11 -25.33 -8.09
N ALA A 3 -2.51 -26.25 -7.35
CA ALA A 3 -2.78 -27.67 -7.47
C ALA A 3 -4.22 -27.94 -6.98
N ILE A 4 -5.05 -28.49 -7.87
CA ILE A 4 -6.43 -28.89 -7.55
C ILE A 4 -6.35 -30.19 -6.75
N ASP A 5 -7.17 -30.30 -5.70
CA ASP A 5 -7.24 -31.50 -4.87
C ASP A 5 -7.63 -32.73 -5.72
N PRO A 6 -6.93 -33.88 -5.57
CA PRO A 6 -7.14 -35.05 -6.41
C PRO A 6 -8.56 -35.63 -6.35
N ARG A 7 -9.31 -35.43 -5.27
CA ARG A 7 -10.71 -35.85 -5.18
C ARG A 7 -11.66 -34.93 -5.94
N VAL A 8 -11.34 -33.63 -5.99
CA VAL A 8 -12.11 -32.65 -6.77
C VAL A 8 -11.91 -32.90 -8.27
N ALA A 9 -10.70 -33.29 -8.68
CA ALA A 9 -10.42 -33.72 -10.05
C ALA A 9 -11.25 -34.96 -10.45
N GLN A 10 -11.40 -35.91 -9.52
CA GLN A 10 -12.17 -37.13 -9.76
C GLN A 10 -13.69 -36.86 -9.96
N VAL A 11 -14.29 -35.96 -9.17
CA VAL A 11 -15.71 -35.60 -9.30
C VAL A 11 -15.99 -34.84 -10.60
N LEU A 12 -15.05 -34.02 -11.06
CA LEU A 12 -15.18 -33.29 -12.33
C LEU A 12 -15.10 -34.21 -13.55
N ASP A 13 -14.29 -35.28 -13.47
CA ASP A 13 -14.21 -36.31 -14.53
C ASP A 13 -15.50 -37.14 -14.60
N SER A 14 -16.11 -37.48 -13.46
CA SER A 14 -17.37 -38.24 -13.41
C SER A 14 -18.57 -37.49 -14.02
N ARG A 15 -18.59 -36.15 -13.96
CA ARG A 15 -19.66 -35.33 -14.57
C ARG A 15 -19.65 -35.30 -16.09
N ARG A 16 -18.57 -35.74 -16.73
CA ARG A 16 -18.45 -35.67 -18.19
C ARG A 16 -19.16 -36.83 -18.90
N THR A 17 -19.64 -37.83 -18.15
CA THR A 17 -20.16 -39.10 -18.69
C THR A 17 -21.66 -39.30 -18.59
N GLU A 18 -22.44 -38.48 -17.88
CA GLU A 18 -23.88 -38.71 -17.73
C GLU A 18 -24.75 -37.52 -18.19
N HIS A 19 -25.78 -37.86 -18.96
CA HIS A 19 -26.63 -37.01 -19.77
C HIS A 19 -27.87 -36.61 -18.96
N ASP A 20 -28.09 -35.29 -18.83
CA ASP A 20 -29.35 -34.55 -18.74
C ASP A 20 -30.59 -35.33 -18.22
N SER A 21 -30.87 -35.24 -16.91
CA SER A 21 -32.18 -35.60 -16.34
C SER A 21 -32.76 -34.43 -15.55
N ASP A 22 -33.95 -34.01 -15.96
CA ASP A 22 -34.68 -32.76 -15.72
C ASP A 22 -35.22 -32.51 -14.29
N ASP A 23 -34.70 -33.17 -13.25
CA ASP A 23 -35.13 -32.93 -11.86
C ASP A 23 -33.99 -32.26 -11.06
N GLU A 24 -33.78 -30.98 -11.34
CA GLU A 24 -32.79 -30.13 -10.64
C GLU A 24 -32.99 -30.19 -9.12
N ASP A 25 -34.24 -30.28 -8.64
CA ASP A 25 -34.58 -30.41 -7.21
C ASP A 25 -34.22 -31.79 -6.62
N ALA A 26 -34.34 -32.88 -7.39
CA ALA A 26 -33.95 -34.21 -6.92
C ALA A 26 -32.42 -34.35 -6.88
N LEU A 27 -31.74 -33.76 -7.87
CA LEU A 27 -30.28 -33.68 -7.91
C LEU A 27 -29.72 -32.79 -6.79
N ILE A 28 -30.38 -31.69 -6.45
CA ILE A 28 -30.03 -30.82 -5.32
C ILE A 28 -30.25 -31.57 -3.99
N ALA A 29 -31.34 -32.30 -3.83
CA ALA A 29 -31.62 -33.08 -2.63
C ALA A 29 -30.63 -34.24 -2.42
N GLU A 30 -30.25 -34.93 -3.49
CA GLU A 30 -29.24 -36.01 -3.46
C GLU A 30 -27.84 -35.44 -3.18
N LEU A 31 -27.52 -34.24 -3.70
CA LEU A 31 -26.29 -33.50 -3.36
C LEU A 31 -26.27 -32.95 -1.91
N GLU A 32 -27.43 -32.68 -1.30
CA GLU A 32 -27.54 -32.33 0.13
C GLU A 32 -27.46 -33.56 1.03
N GLU A 33 -27.93 -34.73 0.58
CA GLU A 33 -27.82 -36.00 1.32
C GLU A 33 -26.41 -36.63 1.24
N ASP A 34 -25.70 -36.48 0.12
CA ASP A 34 -24.30 -36.89 -0.07
C ASP A 34 -23.27 -35.86 0.47
N ASP A 35 -23.74 -34.85 1.23
CA ASP A 35 -22.90 -33.81 1.86
C ASP A 35 -22.13 -34.40 3.07
N ASP A 36 -21.15 -35.26 2.78
CA ASP A 36 -20.08 -35.63 3.69
C ASP A 36 -19.55 -34.33 4.30
N GLY A 37 -19.69 -34.12 5.62
CA GLY A 37 -19.37 -32.86 6.32
C GLY A 37 -17.96 -32.28 6.06
N ALA A 38 -17.08 -33.01 5.37
CA ALA A 38 -15.86 -32.52 4.75
C ALA A 38 -16.09 -31.47 3.63
N PHE A 39 -17.09 -31.60 2.76
CA PHE A 39 -17.38 -30.65 1.68
C PHE A 39 -18.01 -29.36 2.19
N SER A 40 -18.97 -29.47 3.10
CA SER A 40 -19.53 -28.33 3.83
C SER A 40 -18.44 -27.54 4.58
N ALA A 41 -17.56 -28.23 5.32
CA ALA A 41 -16.42 -27.60 5.99
C ALA A 41 -15.41 -26.95 5.03
N LEU A 42 -15.16 -27.53 3.85
CA LEU A 42 -14.30 -26.91 2.83
C LEU A 42 -14.95 -25.67 2.21
N ARG A 43 -16.26 -25.71 1.96
CA ARG A 43 -17.02 -24.59 1.40
C ARG A 43 -17.05 -23.43 2.38
N GLU A 44 -17.35 -23.69 3.66
CA GLU A 44 -17.32 -22.69 4.73
C GLU A 44 -15.91 -22.08 4.88
N LYS A 45 -14.86 -22.90 4.90
CA LYS A 45 -13.47 -22.44 4.99
C LYS A 45 -13.04 -21.57 3.80
N ARG A 46 -13.46 -21.90 2.58
CA ARG A 46 -13.21 -21.05 1.40
C ARG A 46 -14.01 -19.76 1.44
N LEU A 47 -15.27 -19.82 1.87
CA LEU A 47 -16.13 -18.65 1.98
C LEU A 47 -15.58 -17.66 3.01
N GLU A 48 -15.09 -18.18 4.15
CA GLU A 48 -14.45 -17.39 5.21
C GLU A 48 -13.14 -16.75 4.74
N GLN A 49 -12.30 -17.48 3.99
CA GLN A 49 -11.09 -16.92 3.36
C GLN A 49 -11.40 -15.78 2.39
N LEU A 50 -12.40 -15.98 1.50
CA LEU A 50 -12.85 -14.94 0.57
C LEU A 50 -13.47 -13.74 1.30
N HIS A 51 -14.28 -13.98 2.34
CA HIS A 51 -14.84 -12.91 3.16
C HIS A 51 -13.75 -12.13 3.90
N ALA A 52 -12.71 -12.79 4.41
CA ALA A 52 -11.59 -12.13 5.06
C ALA A 52 -10.80 -11.26 4.08
N GLU A 53 -10.56 -11.71 2.84
CA GLU A 53 -9.88 -10.92 1.81
C GLU A 53 -10.73 -9.73 1.34
N VAL A 54 -12.02 -9.94 1.09
CA VAL A 54 -12.94 -8.88 0.64
C VAL A 54 -13.19 -7.85 1.75
N SER A 55 -13.40 -8.29 2.99
CA SER A 55 -13.56 -7.38 4.14
C SER A 55 -12.30 -6.58 4.38
N ARG A 56 -11.11 -7.20 4.30
CA ARG A 56 -9.83 -6.51 4.42
C ARG A 56 -9.60 -5.51 3.28
N ALA A 57 -9.96 -5.85 2.04
CA ALA A 57 -9.90 -4.93 0.91
C ALA A 57 -10.91 -3.77 1.03
N LYS A 58 -12.12 -4.04 1.55
CA LYS A 58 -13.11 -3.01 1.88
C LYS A 58 -12.63 -2.10 3.00
N LEU A 59 -12.08 -2.64 4.08
CA LEU A 59 -11.49 -1.86 5.18
C LEU A 59 -10.33 -0.98 4.69
N MET A 60 -9.47 -1.50 3.79
CA MET A 60 -8.42 -0.70 3.17
C MET A 60 -8.97 0.42 2.27
N LYS A 61 -10.07 0.18 1.53
CA LYS A 61 -10.76 1.23 0.76
C LYS A 61 -11.51 2.24 1.64
N GLU A 62 -12.12 1.79 2.74
CA GLU A 62 -12.91 2.62 3.66
C GLU A 62 -12.03 3.50 4.56
N THR A 63 -10.77 3.12 4.77
CA THR A 63 -9.84 3.86 5.64
C THR A 63 -9.20 5.08 4.97
N LEU A 64 -9.83 5.68 3.95
CA LEU A 64 -9.37 6.92 3.28
C LEU A 64 -7.93 6.83 2.72
N HIS A 65 -7.48 5.62 2.44
CA HIS A 65 -6.18 5.37 1.86
C HIS A 65 -6.14 5.93 0.44
N GLY A 66 -5.04 6.61 0.09
CA GLY A 66 -4.91 7.34 -1.18
C GLY A 66 -5.34 8.81 -1.14
N THR A 67 -5.80 9.32 0.01
CA THR A 67 -6.10 10.75 0.20
C THR A 67 -5.12 11.39 1.16
N TYR A 68 -4.88 12.68 0.92
CA TYR A 68 -4.05 13.52 1.78
C TYR A 68 -4.97 14.40 2.62
N MET A 69 -5.10 14.08 3.91
CA MET A 69 -6.05 14.72 4.83
C MET A 69 -5.37 15.57 5.88
N GLU A 70 -6.02 16.68 6.23
CA GLU A 70 -5.66 17.53 7.36
C GLU A 70 -6.37 17.10 8.63
N ILE A 71 -5.59 16.82 9.67
CA ILE A 71 -6.07 16.51 11.01
C ILE A 71 -5.84 17.72 11.91
N LYS A 72 -6.90 18.11 12.62
CA LYS A 72 -6.88 19.26 13.53
C LYS A 72 -6.66 18.87 14.99
N ASP A 73 -6.84 17.60 15.32
CA ASP A 73 -6.71 17.11 16.70
C ASP A 73 -5.51 16.16 16.81
N GLU A 74 -4.64 16.42 17.78
CA GLU A 74 -3.43 15.62 18.00
C GLU A 74 -3.74 14.20 18.46
N ARG A 75 -4.86 13.99 19.18
CA ARG A 75 -5.28 12.65 19.63
C ARG A 75 -5.63 11.77 18.44
N GLN A 76 -6.41 12.31 17.51
CA GLN A 76 -6.74 11.63 16.26
C GLN A 76 -5.50 11.27 15.47
N LEU A 77 -4.48 12.15 15.45
CA LEU A 77 -3.22 11.85 14.78
C LEU A 77 -2.50 10.65 15.41
N MET A 78 -2.43 10.59 16.76
CA MET A 78 -1.84 9.45 17.47
C MET A 78 -2.58 8.14 17.19
N ASP A 79 -3.92 8.18 17.20
CA ASP A 79 -4.76 7.02 16.89
C ASP A 79 -4.52 6.53 15.45
N ILE A 80 -4.39 7.45 14.48
CA ILE A 80 -4.08 7.11 13.09
C ILE A 80 -2.70 6.46 12.99
N THR A 81 -1.67 7.04 13.62
CA THR A 81 -0.31 6.49 13.57
C THR A 81 -0.18 5.11 14.21
N THR A 82 -1.07 4.77 15.15
CA THR A 82 -1.07 3.46 15.84
C THR A 82 -1.96 2.43 15.14
N SER A 83 -3.09 2.87 14.57
CA SER A 83 -4.04 1.99 13.87
C SER A 83 -3.56 1.59 12.47
N THR A 84 -2.75 2.42 11.82
CA THR A 84 -2.24 2.16 10.47
C THR A 84 -0.80 1.62 10.49
N LYS A 85 -0.53 0.67 9.60
CA LYS A 85 0.79 0.03 9.50
C LYS A 85 1.84 0.97 8.93
N LEU A 86 1.48 1.75 7.91
CA LEU A 86 2.38 2.66 7.21
C LEU A 86 1.72 4.04 7.20
N CYS A 87 2.35 5.00 7.87
CA CYS A 87 1.83 6.35 7.97
C CYS A 87 2.92 7.39 7.75
N VAL A 88 2.60 8.42 6.98
CA VAL A 88 3.43 9.60 6.75
C VAL A 88 2.70 10.81 7.30
N VAL A 89 3.33 11.49 8.25
CA VAL A 89 2.79 12.67 8.92
C VAL A 89 3.63 13.88 8.57
N HIS A 90 3.01 14.88 7.96
CA HIS A 90 3.62 16.15 7.65
C HIS A 90 3.20 17.22 8.66
N PHE A 91 4.16 17.70 9.44
CA PHE A 91 4.00 18.87 10.30
C PHE A 91 4.18 20.13 9.45
N MET A 92 3.06 20.80 9.19
CA MET A 92 3.01 21.94 8.28
C MET A 92 2.63 23.21 9.04
N LYS A 93 2.95 24.35 8.44
CA LYS A 93 2.44 25.66 8.85
C LYS A 93 2.15 26.48 7.59
N PRO A 94 0.96 27.09 7.45
CA PRO A 94 0.55 27.74 6.21
C PRO A 94 1.41 28.97 5.85
N ASP A 95 2.05 29.59 6.84
CA ASP A 95 2.92 30.77 6.63
C ASP A 95 4.19 30.46 5.80
N PHE A 96 4.59 29.20 5.69
CA PHE A 96 5.86 28.81 5.06
C PHE A 96 5.64 28.27 3.64
N ASN A 97 6.20 28.94 2.63
CA ASN A 97 6.12 28.49 1.24
C ASN A 97 6.74 27.09 1.03
N ARG A 98 7.79 26.74 1.79
CA ARG A 98 8.40 25.40 1.73
C ARG A 98 7.42 24.29 2.15
N CYS A 99 6.55 24.55 3.13
CA CYS A 99 5.51 23.61 3.54
C CYS A 99 4.51 23.38 2.41
N ARG A 100 4.12 24.43 1.68
CA ARG A 100 3.21 24.31 0.53
C ARG A 100 3.77 23.42 -0.58
N ILE A 101 5.06 23.56 -0.89
CA ILE A 101 5.74 22.71 -1.89
C ILE A 101 5.70 21.24 -1.45
N MET A 102 5.98 20.97 -0.17
CA MET A 102 5.93 19.62 0.40
C MET A 102 4.51 19.03 0.31
N ASP A 103 3.51 19.84 0.63
CA ASP A 103 2.09 19.49 0.59
C ASP A 103 1.66 19.01 -0.81
N GLU A 104 2.00 19.79 -1.84
CA GLU A 104 1.72 19.46 -3.24
C GLU A 104 2.35 18.13 -3.65
N LYS A 105 3.59 17.86 -3.22
CA LYS A 105 4.29 16.62 -3.58
C LYS A 105 3.70 15.41 -2.84
N LEU A 106 3.41 15.55 -1.55
CA LEU A 106 2.80 14.49 -0.75
C LEU A 106 1.40 14.14 -1.24
N LYS A 107 0.62 15.12 -1.70
CA LYS A 107 -0.70 14.87 -2.31
C LYS A 107 -0.61 13.99 -3.56
N VAL A 108 0.35 14.26 -4.44
CA VAL A 108 0.60 13.42 -5.63
C VAL A 108 1.06 12.01 -5.23
N LEU A 109 1.87 11.88 -4.18
CA LEU A 109 2.30 10.57 -3.68
C LEU A 109 1.17 9.79 -3.01
N ALA A 110 0.27 10.47 -2.30
CA ALA A 110 -0.90 9.85 -1.71
C ALA A 110 -1.77 9.18 -2.78
N GLU A 111 -2.05 9.85 -3.88
CA GLU A 111 -2.84 9.29 -4.99
C GLU A 111 -2.19 8.06 -5.65
N LYS A 112 -0.87 7.93 -5.58
CA LYS A 112 -0.13 6.79 -6.15
C LYS A 112 -0.02 5.62 -5.18
N HIS A 113 0.08 5.88 -3.88
CA HIS A 113 0.42 4.91 -2.85
C HIS A 113 -0.73 4.68 -1.88
N PHE A 114 -1.71 3.89 -2.32
CA PHE A 114 -2.86 3.52 -1.49
C PHE A 114 -2.48 2.66 -0.29
N ASP A 115 -1.33 2.01 -0.26
CA ASP A 115 -0.95 1.20 0.90
C ASP A 115 -0.49 2.03 2.10
N THR A 116 -0.18 3.32 1.89
CA THR A 116 0.36 4.22 2.91
C THR A 116 -0.61 5.35 3.20
N ARG A 117 -0.82 5.66 4.48
CA ARG A 117 -1.69 6.75 4.89
C ARG A 117 -0.90 8.06 5.01
N PHE A 118 -1.31 9.06 4.25
CA PHE A 118 -0.69 10.39 4.29
C PHE A 118 -1.58 11.39 5.01
N VAL A 119 -1.00 12.10 5.97
CA VAL A 119 -1.71 13.04 6.83
C VAL A 119 -0.87 14.29 7.03
N ASN A 120 -1.51 15.44 7.11
CA ASN A 120 -0.88 16.66 7.59
C ASN A 120 -1.56 17.20 8.86
N ILE A 121 -0.79 17.96 9.63
CA ILE A 121 -1.27 18.64 10.83
C ILE A 121 -0.59 20.00 10.93
N ASN A 122 -1.36 21.03 11.32
CA ASN A 122 -0.78 22.30 11.70
C ASN A 122 -0.02 22.15 13.02
N VAL A 123 1.22 22.61 13.07
CA VAL A 123 2.03 22.65 14.29
C VAL A 123 1.35 23.39 15.44
N GLU A 124 0.49 24.37 15.15
CA GLU A 124 -0.27 25.12 16.15
C GLU A 124 -1.35 24.26 16.82
N ASN A 125 -1.85 23.24 16.12
CA ASN A 125 -2.89 22.33 16.61
C ASN A 125 -2.32 21.14 17.40
N ALA A 126 -1.02 20.86 17.30
CA ALA A 126 -0.37 19.71 17.94
C ALA A 126 0.89 20.09 18.73
N PRO A 127 0.79 21.02 19.70
CA PRO A 127 1.95 21.51 20.44
C PRO A 127 2.65 20.40 21.24
N PHE A 128 1.91 19.41 21.76
CA PHE A 128 2.50 18.30 22.51
C PHE A 128 3.38 17.43 21.62
N LEU A 129 2.91 17.08 20.42
CA LEU A 129 3.68 16.30 19.46
C LEU A 129 4.91 17.07 18.95
N VAL A 130 4.77 18.37 18.69
CA VAL A 130 5.89 19.23 18.28
C VAL A 130 7.01 19.23 19.32
N VAL A 131 6.66 19.34 20.61
CA VAL A 131 7.65 19.30 21.71
C VAL A 131 8.22 17.88 21.88
N LYS A 132 7.36 16.87 21.92
CA LYS A 132 7.77 15.46 22.15
C LYS A 132 8.67 14.92 21.03
N LEU A 133 8.36 15.28 19.79
CA LEU A 133 9.13 14.87 18.62
C LEU A 133 10.26 15.88 18.30
N ASN A 134 10.37 16.96 19.05
CA ASN A 134 11.41 18.00 18.92
C ASN A 134 11.45 18.58 17.50
N VAL A 135 10.28 18.96 16.96
CA VAL A 135 10.12 19.58 15.64
C VAL A 135 10.50 21.05 15.75
N LYS A 136 11.74 21.39 15.34
CA LYS A 136 12.27 22.77 15.40
C LYS A 136 12.25 23.50 14.05
N VAL A 137 12.27 22.75 12.95
CA VAL A 137 12.41 23.29 11.59
C VAL A 137 11.25 22.75 10.75
N LEU A 138 10.63 23.62 9.96
CA LEU A 138 9.52 23.30 9.07
C LEU A 138 9.93 23.46 7.60
N PRO A 139 9.38 22.65 6.69
CA PRO A 139 8.49 21.49 6.91
C PRO A 139 9.19 20.33 7.62
N CYS A 140 8.47 19.52 8.41
CA CYS A 140 9.01 18.29 8.99
C CYS A 140 8.09 17.12 8.65
N VAL A 141 8.61 16.11 7.96
CA VAL A 141 7.88 14.89 7.61
C VAL A 141 8.40 13.75 8.47
N LEU A 142 7.50 13.11 9.19
CA LEU A 142 7.79 11.97 10.04
C LEU A 142 7.09 10.74 9.48
N THR A 143 7.81 9.64 9.44
CA THR A 143 7.28 8.39 8.94
C THR A 143 7.15 7.39 10.07
N PHE A 144 6.04 6.66 10.09
CA PHE A 144 5.71 5.68 11.09
C PHE A 144 5.47 4.33 10.43
N LYS A 145 6.03 3.29 11.05
CA LYS A 145 5.85 1.90 10.67
C LYS A 145 5.42 1.13 11.92
N ASP A 146 4.23 0.54 11.87
CA ASP A 146 3.62 -0.22 12.96
C ASP A 146 3.65 0.55 14.31
N GLY A 147 3.32 1.84 14.27
CA GLY A 147 3.33 2.74 15.45
C GLY A 147 4.71 3.25 15.90
N VAL A 148 5.80 2.82 15.25
CA VAL A 148 7.18 3.26 15.57
C VAL A 148 7.67 4.25 14.52
N SER A 149 8.33 5.34 14.94
CA SER A 149 8.94 6.29 13.99
C SER A 149 10.13 5.65 13.27
N SER A 150 10.07 5.54 11.94
CA SER A 150 11.09 4.92 11.11
C SER A 150 12.13 5.93 10.63
N ASP A 151 11.68 7.00 10.01
CA ASP A 151 12.54 8.05 9.42
C ASP A 151 11.93 9.44 9.62
N ARG A 152 12.79 10.46 9.56
CA ARG A 152 12.46 11.88 9.71
C ARG A 152 13.15 12.68 8.63
N ILE A 153 12.36 13.48 7.92
CA ILE A 153 12.84 14.43 6.92
C ILE A 153 12.61 15.83 7.46
N ILE A 154 13.68 16.61 7.55
CA ILE A 154 13.65 17.98 8.08
C ILE A 154 13.93 18.95 6.92
N GLY A 155 13.00 19.85 6.66
CA GLY A 155 13.06 20.76 5.52
C GLY A 155 13.10 19.99 4.21
N PHE A 156 14.14 20.26 3.40
CA PHE A 156 14.45 19.54 2.16
C PHE A 156 15.75 18.76 2.25
N GLU A 157 16.27 18.57 3.46
CA GLU A 157 17.53 17.88 3.67
C GLU A 157 17.40 16.39 3.31
N GLY A 158 18.33 15.90 2.51
CA GLY A 158 18.39 14.48 2.12
C GLY A 158 17.33 14.02 1.13
N ILE A 159 16.54 14.93 0.54
CA ILE A 159 15.57 14.60 -0.51
C ILE A 159 16.22 14.69 -1.89
N GLY A 160 16.95 15.77 -2.16
CA GLY A 160 17.55 16.02 -3.47
C GLY A 160 18.78 16.91 -3.41
N TRP A 161 19.38 17.15 -4.56
CA TRP A 161 20.61 17.95 -4.69
C TRP A 161 20.37 19.46 -4.52
N LYS A 162 19.15 19.91 -4.84
CA LYS A 162 18.78 21.33 -4.81
C LYS A 162 18.30 21.73 -3.40
N PRO A 163 18.75 22.87 -2.86
CA PRO A 163 18.42 23.27 -1.49
C PRO A 163 16.98 23.78 -1.30
N ASP A 164 16.33 24.27 -2.36
CA ASP A 164 15.02 24.95 -2.29
C ASP A 164 13.90 24.29 -3.10
N SER A 165 14.19 23.23 -3.84
CA SER A 165 13.20 22.54 -4.66
C SER A 165 13.59 21.08 -4.85
N PHE A 166 12.59 20.21 -4.93
CA PHE A 166 12.80 18.79 -5.21
C PHE A 166 11.66 18.27 -6.09
N THR A 167 11.93 17.18 -6.78
CA THR A 167 10.96 16.48 -7.63
C THR A 167 10.17 15.46 -6.81
N THR A 168 8.96 15.12 -7.27
CA THR A 168 8.15 14.08 -6.61
C THR A 168 8.90 12.73 -6.57
N SER A 169 9.68 12.42 -7.61
CA SER A 169 10.45 11.18 -7.70
C SER A 169 11.57 11.09 -6.66
N GLU A 170 12.22 12.22 -6.34
CA GLU A 170 13.25 12.28 -5.30
C GLU A 170 12.66 12.03 -3.90
N LEU A 171 11.51 12.65 -3.59
CA LEU A 171 10.79 12.41 -2.34
C LEU A 171 10.30 10.96 -2.25
N GLU A 172 9.79 10.42 -3.36
CA GLU A 172 9.38 9.02 -3.46
C GLU A 172 10.53 8.07 -3.20
N ALA A 173 11.70 8.29 -3.83
CA ALA A 173 12.89 7.47 -3.61
C ALA A 173 13.34 7.49 -2.15
N ARG A 174 13.30 8.65 -1.49
CA ARG A 174 13.62 8.80 -0.06
C ARG A 174 12.65 8.01 0.82
N LEU A 175 11.35 8.12 0.57
CA LEU A 175 10.32 7.42 1.34
C LEU A 175 10.28 5.90 1.06
N LEU A 176 10.70 5.47 -0.12
CA LEU A 176 10.94 4.06 -0.44
C LEU A 176 12.17 3.53 0.30
N ALA A 177 13.24 4.32 0.41
CA ALA A 177 14.44 3.95 1.14
C ALA A 177 14.18 3.79 2.66
N SER A 178 13.26 4.59 3.22
CA SER A 178 12.83 4.43 4.62
C SER A 178 11.87 3.25 4.84
N GLY A 179 11.45 2.56 3.78
CA GLY A 179 10.59 1.38 3.84
C GLY A 179 9.15 1.67 4.26
N VAL A 180 8.74 2.94 4.16
CA VAL A 180 7.39 3.40 4.54
C VAL A 180 6.46 3.39 3.33
N LEU A 181 7.00 3.55 2.12
CA LEU A 181 6.28 3.24 0.89
C LEU A 181 6.58 1.81 0.46
N LEU A 182 5.53 1.13 -0.01
CA LEU A 182 5.69 -0.11 -0.74
C LEU A 182 5.90 0.25 -2.21
N ARG A 183 6.88 -0.39 -2.88
CA ARG A 183 6.89 -0.32 -4.34
C ARG A 183 5.57 -0.93 -4.79
N PRO A 184 4.76 -0.24 -5.61
CA PRO A 184 3.66 -0.91 -6.28
C PRO A 184 4.27 -2.13 -6.95
N LYS A 185 3.68 -3.32 -6.73
CA LYS A 185 4.06 -4.52 -7.48
C LYS A 185 3.80 -4.20 -8.95
N MET A 186 4.81 -3.64 -9.61
CA MET A 186 4.96 -3.70 -11.04
C MET A 186 4.77 -5.17 -11.39
N THR A 187 3.83 -5.45 -12.28
CA THR A 187 3.81 -6.74 -12.99
C THR A 187 5.24 -7.02 -13.49
N ASP A 188 5.67 -8.28 -13.47
CA ASP A 188 7.06 -8.72 -13.79
C ASP A 188 7.61 -8.05 -15.08
N ASP A 189 6.72 -7.70 -16.01
CA ASP A 189 7.00 -6.96 -17.23
C ASP A 189 7.57 -5.54 -17.05
N ASP A 190 7.10 -4.77 -16.07
CA ASP A 190 7.57 -3.41 -15.83
C ASP A 190 8.93 -3.38 -15.13
N ASP A 191 9.20 -4.35 -14.24
CA ASP A 191 10.50 -4.52 -13.58
C ASP A 191 11.58 -4.97 -14.60
N ARG A 192 11.21 -5.85 -15.54
CA ARG A 192 12.07 -6.19 -16.70
C ARG A 192 12.38 -4.98 -17.56
N ARG A 193 11.39 -4.12 -17.81
CA ARG A 193 11.55 -2.93 -18.66
C ARG A 193 12.41 -1.85 -18.00
N ALA A 194 12.31 -1.68 -16.69
CA ALA A 194 13.16 -0.77 -15.92
C ALA A 194 14.61 -1.28 -15.84
N ARG A 195 14.82 -2.59 -15.63
CA ARG A 195 16.16 -3.20 -15.67
C ARG A 195 16.80 -3.13 -17.05
N ALA A 196 16.03 -3.37 -18.10
CA ALA A 196 16.51 -3.24 -19.48
C ALA A 196 16.95 -1.80 -19.80
N ARG A 197 16.21 -0.77 -19.34
CA ARG A 197 16.61 0.62 -19.55
C ARG A 197 17.91 0.98 -18.84
N LYS A 198 18.08 0.52 -17.59
CA LYS A 198 19.30 0.75 -16.83
C LYS A 198 20.53 0.08 -17.46
N GLN A 199 20.33 -1.09 -18.07
CA GLN A 199 21.39 -1.84 -18.74
C GLN A 199 21.80 -1.24 -20.10
N VAL A 200 20.97 -0.39 -20.71
CA VAL A 200 21.34 0.35 -21.94
C VAL A 200 22.13 1.62 -21.60
N GLU A 201 21.77 2.32 -20.52
CA GLU A 201 22.52 3.50 -20.05
C GLU A 201 23.96 3.15 -19.59
N ASP A 202 24.15 2.01 -18.92
CA ASP A 202 25.50 1.53 -18.51
C ASP A 202 26.38 1.07 -19.69
N VAL A 203 25.80 0.83 -20.88
CA VAL A 203 26.54 0.38 -22.09
C VAL A 203 27.00 1.57 -22.94
N ASP A 204 26.20 2.64 -23.02
CA ASP A 204 26.57 3.86 -23.76
C ASP A 204 27.70 4.66 -23.08
N GLU A 205 27.88 4.57 -21.75
CA GLU A 205 28.97 5.28 -21.04
C GLU A 205 30.34 4.56 -21.09
N ASN A 206 30.39 3.31 -21.59
CA ASN A 206 31.61 2.49 -21.54
C ASN A 206 32.26 2.25 -22.92
N ASP A 207 31.79 2.91 -23.98
CA ASP A 207 32.30 2.79 -25.35
C ASP A 207 33.11 4.03 -25.82
N ASP A 208 33.36 5.02 -24.93
CA ASP A 208 34.12 6.26 -25.23
C ASP A 208 35.54 6.27 -24.62
N ASP A 209 36.21 5.12 -24.53
CA ASP A 209 37.66 5.06 -24.33
C ASP A 209 38.27 4.06 -25.33
N TRP A 210 39.42 4.41 -25.90
CA TRP A 210 40.21 3.75 -26.98
C TRP A 210 39.99 4.24 -28.43
N ASP A 211 40.58 5.40 -28.78
CA ASP A 211 41.92 5.57 -29.42
C ASP A 211 42.03 6.96 -30.11
#